data_AF-A0A840Y0I4-F1
#
_entry.id   AF-A0A840Y0I4-F1
#
_cell.length_a   1.000
_cell.length_b   1.000
_cell.length_c   1.000
_cell.angle_alpha   90.00
_cell.angle_beta   90.00
_cell.angle_gamma   90.00
#
_symmetry.space_group_name_H-M   'P 1'
#
loop_
_entity.id
_entity.type
_entity.pdbx_description
1 polymer ?
#
loop_
_entity_poly.entity_id
_entity_poly.type
_entity_poly.pdbx_seq_one_letter_code
_entity_poly.pdbx_strand_id
1 'polypeptide(L)'
;MSPTTLTWLLAALLPLILAGCNAGPDHAASQVLEAVLESHRASITGLGAPSPSPSPAPRPAGPAARRPAPGSVASLLGQSPEGVLGALGQPVRRRPEGNAEIWLYQGAHCALDIVLYRDAGAPRVAWAAARASGTESRTEARCLSELASG
;
A
#
# COMPACT_ATOMS: atom_id res chain seq x y z
N MET A 1 49.66 51.70 -23.69
CA MET A 1 48.34 51.69 -23.02
C MET A 1 48.54 51.96 -21.55
N SER A 2 47.83 52.94 -21.00
CA SER A 2 48.02 53.45 -19.64
C SER A 2 47.28 52.57 -18.61
N PRO A 3 47.83 52.36 -17.39
CA PRO A 3 47.26 51.46 -16.39
C PRO A 3 45.81 51.83 -15.99
N THR A 4 45.44 53.09 -16.12
CA THR A 4 44.08 53.60 -15.89
C THR A 4 43.04 53.05 -16.86
N THR A 5 43.39 52.78 -18.12
CA THR A 5 42.44 52.23 -19.12
C THR A 5 42.08 50.76 -18.85
N LEU A 6 43.01 49.98 -18.28
CA LEU A 6 42.80 48.58 -17.94
C LEU A 6 41.85 48.42 -16.73
N THR A 7 41.97 49.29 -15.72
CA THR A 7 41.11 49.27 -14.53
C THR A 7 39.66 49.63 -14.84
N TRP A 8 39.43 50.59 -15.76
CA TRP A 8 38.08 50.95 -16.21
C TRP A 8 37.41 49.84 -17.03
N LEU A 9 38.17 49.14 -17.88
CA LEU A 9 37.69 47.97 -18.63
C LEU A 9 37.31 46.82 -17.69
N LEU A 10 38.13 46.53 -16.68
CA LEU A 10 37.84 45.50 -15.66
C LEU A 10 36.60 45.84 -14.83
N ALA A 11 36.44 47.10 -14.42
CA ALA A 11 35.27 47.55 -13.65
C ALA A 11 33.96 47.48 -14.47
N ALA A 12 34.03 47.71 -15.78
CA ALA A 12 32.86 47.61 -16.67
C ALA A 12 32.51 46.16 -17.04
N LEU A 13 33.49 45.25 -17.12
CA LEU A 13 33.26 43.84 -17.43
C LEU A 13 32.75 43.02 -16.22
N LEU A 14 33.13 43.38 -14.99
CA LEU A 14 32.74 42.65 -13.79
C LEU A 14 31.21 42.50 -13.60
N PRO A 15 30.36 43.54 -13.77
CA PRO A 15 28.90 43.38 -13.64
C PRO A 15 28.27 42.57 -14.80
N LEU A 16 28.88 42.56 -15.99
CA LEU A 16 28.40 41.75 -17.12
C LEU A 16 28.63 40.25 -16.90
N ILE A 17 29.72 39.87 -16.23
CA ILE A 17 30.05 38.46 -15.96
C ILE A 17 29.17 37.90 -14.83
N LEU A 18 28.80 38.72 -13.84
CA LEU A 18 27.93 38.31 -12.72
C LEU A 18 26.45 38.11 -13.13
N ALA A 19 25.97 38.77 -14.18
CA ALA A 19 24.59 38.62 -14.66
C ALA A 19 24.34 37.30 -15.42
N GLY A 20 25.40 36.63 -15.90
CA GLY A 20 25.29 35.41 -16.71
C GLY A 20 25.15 34.09 -15.92
N CYS A 21 25.45 34.09 -14.61
CA CYS A 21 25.45 32.87 -13.79
C CYS A 21 24.12 32.58 -13.07
N ASN A 22 23.07 33.37 -13.33
CA ASN A 22 21.78 33.19 -12.68
C ASN A 22 20.64 33.12 -13.70
N ALA A 23 20.72 32.15 -14.61
CA ALA A 23 19.50 31.62 -15.22
C ALA A 23 18.74 30.89 -14.11
N GLY A 24 17.99 31.67 -13.32
CA GLY A 24 17.11 31.14 -12.29
C GLY A 24 16.12 30.15 -12.91
N PRO A 25 15.60 29.20 -12.11
CA PRO A 25 14.65 28.21 -12.62
C PRO A 25 13.51 28.89 -13.36
N ASP A 26 13.21 28.39 -14.57
CA ASP A 26 12.13 28.90 -15.42
C ASP A 26 10.88 29.15 -14.57
N HIS A 27 10.39 30.39 -14.54
CA HIS A 27 9.22 30.76 -13.74
C HIS A 27 7.99 29.89 -14.05
N ALA A 28 7.91 29.33 -15.26
CA ALA A 28 6.89 28.36 -15.63
C ALA A 28 7.05 27.02 -14.92
N ALA A 29 8.28 26.51 -14.77
CA ALA A 29 8.55 25.24 -14.09
C ALA A 29 8.25 25.32 -12.59
N SER A 30 8.56 26.46 -11.94
CA SER A 30 8.22 26.67 -10.52
C SER A 30 6.72 26.79 -10.28
N GLN A 31 5.96 27.43 -11.18
CA GLN A 31 4.50 27.49 -11.09
C GLN A 31 3.84 26.11 -11.24
N VAL A 32 4.34 25.28 -12.16
CA VAL A 32 3.84 23.90 -12.32
C VAL A 32 4.14 23.06 -11.08
N LEU A 33 5.35 23.18 -10.51
CA LEU A 33 5.71 22.46 -9.29
C LEU A 33 4.79 22.83 -8.11
N GLU A 34 4.53 24.12 -7.90
CA GLU A 34 3.62 24.57 -6.85
C GLU A 34 2.19 24.06 -7.06
N ALA A 35 1.69 24.09 -8.29
CA ALA A 35 0.36 23.55 -8.60
C ALA A 35 0.27 22.03 -8.31
N VAL A 36 1.31 21.27 -8.62
CA VAL A 36 1.38 19.82 -8.33
C VAL A 36 1.44 19.55 -6.83
N LEU A 37 2.22 20.34 -6.08
CA LEU A 37 2.33 20.21 -4.62
C LEU A 37 1.00 20.52 -3.95
N GLU A 38 0.27 21.53 -4.42
CA GLU A 38 -1.03 21.89 -3.86
C GLU A 38 -2.10 20.84 -4.14
N SER A 39 -2.10 20.27 -5.35
CA SER A 39 -2.95 19.13 -5.68
C SER A 39 -2.66 17.90 -4.80
N HIS A 40 -1.39 17.66 -4.49
CA HIS A 40 -0.99 16.59 -3.56
C HIS A 40 -1.51 16.86 -2.15
N ARG A 41 -1.38 18.09 -1.63
CA ARG A 41 -1.90 18.48 -0.30
C ARG A 41 -3.42 18.28 -0.19
N ALA A 42 -4.16 18.66 -1.23
CA ALA A 42 -5.60 18.43 -1.27
C ALA A 42 -5.95 16.94 -1.19
N SER A 43 -5.18 16.11 -1.93
CA SER A 43 -5.39 14.66 -1.98
C SER A 43 -5.10 13.97 -0.65
N ILE A 44 -4.01 14.34 0.04
CA ILE A 44 -3.68 13.77 1.36
C ILE A 44 -4.65 14.22 2.45
N THR A 45 -5.22 15.42 2.35
CA THR A 45 -6.22 15.92 3.31
C THR A 45 -7.51 15.09 3.23
N GLY A 46 -7.86 14.59 2.03
CA GLY A 46 -8.99 13.68 1.83
C GLY A 46 -8.85 12.31 2.49
N LEU A 47 -7.63 11.88 2.84
CA LEU A 47 -7.38 10.61 3.54
C LEU A 47 -7.81 10.63 5.02
N GLY A 48 -8.07 11.83 5.58
CA GLY A 48 -8.56 12.01 6.95
C GLY A 48 -10.07 11.98 7.10
N ALA A 49 -10.84 11.85 6.01
CA ALA A 49 -12.30 11.80 6.09
C ALA A 49 -12.75 10.49 6.78
N PRO A 50 -13.64 10.56 7.79
CA PRO A 50 -14.13 9.38 8.47
C PRO A 50 -14.87 8.48 7.47
N SER A 51 -14.42 7.23 7.36
CA SER A 51 -15.12 6.19 6.63
C SER A 51 -16.52 5.96 7.24
N PRO A 52 -17.56 5.66 6.43
CA PRO A 52 -18.87 5.33 6.96
C PRO A 52 -18.78 4.12 7.91
N SER A 53 -19.54 4.19 9.01
CA SER A 53 -19.54 3.24 10.11
C SER A 53 -19.69 1.78 9.65
N PRO A 54 -18.97 0.84 10.28
CA PRO A 54 -19.06 -0.57 9.93
C PRO A 54 -20.45 -1.15 10.25
N SER A 55 -20.96 -1.97 9.33
CA SER A 55 -22.14 -2.83 9.54
C SER A 55 -21.88 -3.85 10.67
N PRO A 56 -22.91 -4.30 11.41
CA PRO A 56 -22.72 -5.14 12.59
C PRO A 56 -21.98 -6.44 12.28
N ALA A 57 -20.96 -6.75 13.09
CA ALA A 57 -20.20 -7.99 12.99
C ALA A 57 -21.09 -9.21 13.33
N PRO A 58 -20.98 -10.33 12.58
CA PRO A 58 -21.61 -11.59 12.97
C PRO A 58 -21.05 -12.10 14.30
N ARG A 59 -21.95 -12.60 15.17
CA ARG A 59 -21.62 -13.20 16.47
C ARG A 59 -20.67 -14.39 16.31
N PRO A 60 -19.78 -14.67 17.31
CA PRO A 60 -18.89 -15.82 17.25
C PRO A 60 -19.70 -17.12 17.27
N ALA A 61 -19.52 -17.96 16.25
CA ALA A 61 -19.86 -19.38 16.37
C ALA A 61 -18.80 -20.04 17.26
N GLY A 62 -19.25 -20.88 18.20
CA GLY A 62 -18.40 -21.56 19.18
C GLY A 62 -17.29 -22.41 18.54
N PRO A 63 -16.35 -22.93 19.35
CA PRO A 63 -15.14 -23.56 18.86
C PRO A 63 -15.46 -24.88 18.15
N ALA A 64 -15.56 -24.83 16.83
CA ALA A 64 -15.36 -26.01 15.99
C ALA A 64 -13.87 -26.38 16.11
N ALA A 65 -13.57 -27.68 16.26
CA ALA A 65 -12.20 -28.17 16.22
C ALA A 65 -11.52 -27.67 14.93
N ARG A 66 -10.58 -26.74 15.08
CA ARG A 66 -9.93 -26.09 13.94
C ARG A 66 -9.07 -27.12 13.23
N ARG A 67 -9.26 -27.23 11.91
CA ARG A 67 -8.44 -28.13 11.09
C ARG A 67 -6.97 -27.72 11.21
N PRO A 68 -6.01 -28.64 10.99
CA PRO A 68 -4.59 -28.29 10.96
C PRO A 68 -4.35 -27.12 10.01
N ALA A 69 -3.46 -26.22 10.40
CA ALA A 69 -3.09 -25.08 9.58
C ALA A 69 -2.60 -25.58 8.20
N PRO A 70 -3.00 -24.93 7.09
CA PRO A 70 -2.44 -25.24 5.79
C PRO A 70 -0.93 -24.98 5.80
N GLY A 71 -0.15 -25.89 5.20
CA GLY A 71 1.32 -25.79 5.18
C GLY A 71 1.85 -24.74 4.19
N SER A 72 1.04 -24.32 3.22
CA SER A 72 1.39 -23.32 2.20
C SER A 72 0.14 -22.64 1.66
N VAL A 73 0.28 -21.44 1.08
CA VAL A 73 -0.88 -20.73 0.49
C VAL A 73 -1.48 -21.46 -0.71
N ALA A 74 -0.66 -22.26 -1.43
CA ALA A 74 -1.12 -23.06 -2.56
C ALA A 74 -2.22 -24.06 -2.16
N SER A 75 -2.19 -24.57 -0.93
CA SER A 75 -3.22 -25.50 -0.42
C SER A 75 -4.59 -24.84 -0.19
N LEU A 76 -4.65 -23.50 -0.19
CA LEU A 76 -5.90 -22.75 -0.08
C LEU A 76 -6.61 -22.61 -1.43
N LEU A 77 -5.91 -22.74 -2.55
CA LEU A 77 -6.51 -22.59 -3.89
C LEU A 77 -7.64 -23.61 -4.08
N GLY A 78 -8.77 -23.15 -4.61
CA GLY A 78 -9.97 -23.95 -4.81
C GLY A 78 -10.74 -24.29 -3.52
N GLN A 79 -10.30 -23.86 -2.33
CA GLN A 79 -11.08 -24.07 -1.12
C GLN A 79 -12.37 -23.25 -1.15
N SER A 80 -13.40 -23.78 -0.48
CA SER A 80 -14.63 -23.02 -0.22
C SER A 80 -14.41 -22.01 0.91
N PRO A 81 -15.26 -20.98 1.03
CA PRO A 81 -15.26 -20.07 2.17
C PRO A 81 -15.25 -20.82 3.50
N GLU A 82 -16.13 -21.81 3.67
CA GLU A 82 -16.25 -22.62 4.88
C GLU A 82 -14.98 -23.46 5.12
N GLY A 83 -14.35 -23.93 4.05
CA GLY A 83 -13.04 -24.59 4.07
C GLY A 83 -11.98 -23.70 4.72
N VAL A 84 -11.87 -22.46 4.24
CA VAL A 84 -10.92 -21.46 4.76
C VAL A 84 -11.26 -21.08 6.20
N LEU A 85 -12.52 -20.80 6.52
CA LEU A 85 -12.95 -20.43 7.87
C LEU A 85 -12.72 -21.55 8.88
N GLY A 86 -12.91 -22.80 8.50
CA GLY A 86 -12.63 -23.96 9.36
C GLY A 86 -11.14 -24.20 9.61
N ALA A 87 -10.25 -23.66 8.78
CA ALA A 87 -8.79 -23.79 8.92
C ALA A 87 -8.15 -22.57 9.62
N LEU A 88 -8.58 -21.37 9.25
CA LEU A 88 -7.94 -20.11 9.67
C LEU A 88 -8.82 -19.25 10.57
N GLY A 89 -10.08 -19.62 10.78
CA GLY A 89 -11.03 -18.78 11.51
C GLY A 89 -11.53 -17.58 10.70
N GLN A 90 -12.02 -16.57 11.42
CA GLN A 90 -12.61 -15.38 10.82
C GLN A 90 -11.51 -14.40 10.38
N PRO A 91 -11.56 -13.86 9.14
CA PRO A 91 -10.67 -12.77 8.74
C PRO A 91 -11.02 -11.48 9.46
N VAL A 92 -10.04 -10.59 9.62
CA VAL A 92 -10.24 -9.27 10.23
C VAL A 92 -11.00 -8.32 9.30
N ARG A 93 -10.94 -8.55 7.98
CA ARG A 93 -11.71 -7.78 6.99
C ARG A 93 -12.19 -8.68 5.86
N ARG A 94 -13.44 -8.45 5.43
CA ARG A 94 -13.99 -8.99 4.17
C ARG A 94 -14.53 -7.84 3.35
N ARG A 95 -14.28 -7.85 2.05
CA ARG A 95 -14.73 -6.82 1.12
C ARG A 95 -15.26 -7.46 -0.16
N PRO A 96 -16.53 -7.25 -0.52
CA PRO A 96 -17.05 -7.66 -1.82
C PRO A 96 -16.47 -6.75 -2.92
N GLU A 97 -16.09 -7.34 -4.05
CA GLU A 97 -15.46 -6.67 -5.19
C GLU A 97 -16.00 -7.28 -6.50
N GLY A 98 -17.14 -6.79 -6.99
CA GLY A 98 -17.80 -7.37 -8.16
C GLY A 98 -18.21 -8.83 -7.95
N ASN A 99 -17.70 -9.74 -8.78
CA ASN A 99 -17.89 -11.20 -8.63
C ASN A 99 -16.84 -11.86 -7.72
N ALA A 100 -16.02 -11.05 -7.03
CA ALA A 100 -15.02 -11.51 -6.07
C ALA A 100 -15.34 -11.08 -4.63
N GLU A 101 -14.73 -11.78 -3.68
CA GLU A 101 -14.60 -11.37 -2.29
C GLU A 101 -13.13 -11.37 -1.89
N ILE A 102 -12.69 -10.29 -1.25
CA ILE A 102 -11.32 -10.13 -0.76
C ILE A 102 -11.33 -10.21 0.76
N TRP A 103 -10.60 -11.17 1.29
CA TRP A 103 -10.47 -11.40 2.73
C TRP A 103 -9.04 -11.08 3.16
N LEU A 104 -8.91 -10.36 4.27
CA LEU A 104 -7.64 -10.06 4.92
C LEU A 104 -7.62 -10.73 6.29
N TYR A 105 -6.61 -11.57 6.51
CA TYR A 105 -6.21 -12.05 7.82
C TYR A 105 -4.99 -11.27 8.28
N GLN A 106 -4.94 -10.95 9.57
CA GLN A 106 -3.82 -10.21 10.14
C GLN A 106 -3.40 -10.87 11.45
N GLY A 107 -2.13 -11.24 11.51
CA GLY A 107 -1.44 -11.69 12.71
C GLY A 107 -0.53 -10.58 13.25
N ALA A 108 0.17 -10.89 14.34
CA ALA A 108 1.17 -10.00 14.92
C ALA A 108 2.37 -9.79 13.98
N HIS A 109 2.74 -10.81 13.21
CA HIS A 109 3.97 -10.78 12.38
C HIS A 109 3.73 -10.95 10.89
N CYS A 110 2.48 -11.14 10.46
CA CYS A 110 2.16 -11.31 9.04
C CYS A 110 0.72 -10.92 8.72
N ALA A 111 0.42 -10.91 7.43
CA ALA A 111 -0.92 -10.84 6.88
C ALA A 111 -1.09 -11.89 5.77
N LEU A 112 -2.33 -12.31 5.55
CA LEU A 112 -2.71 -13.19 4.44
C LEU A 112 -3.88 -12.54 3.70
N ASP A 113 -3.69 -12.28 2.42
CA ASP A 113 -4.76 -11.89 1.51
C ASP A 113 -5.31 -13.13 0.82
N ILE A 114 -6.63 -13.21 0.70
CA ILE A 114 -7.33 -14.26 -0.06
C ILE A 114 -8.34 -13.57 -0.98
N VAL A 115 -8.34 -13.96 -2.25
CA VAL A 115 -9.34 -13.54 -3.22
C VAL A 115 -10.16 -14.76 -3.63
N LEU A 116 -11.46 -14.67 -3.41
CA LEU A 116 -12.42 -15.68 -3.82
C LEU A 116 -13.18 -15.15 -5.03
N TYR A 117 -13.25 -15.91 -6.11
CA TYR A 117 -14.13 -15.61 -7.23
C TYR A 117 -15.36 -16.50 -7.20
N ARG A 118 -16.48 -15.96 -7.66
CA ARG A 118 -17.69 -16.70 -7.96
C ARG A 118 -17.75 -16.91 -9.48
N ASP A 119 -17.46 -18.12 -9.93
CA ASP A 119 -17.67 -18.52 -11.33
C ASP A 119 -18.69 -19.65 -11.40
N ALA A 120 -19.81 -19.39 -12.07
CA ALA A 120 -20.96 -20.28 -12.30
C ALA A 120 -21.57 -21.01 -11.07
N GLY A 121 -21.09 -20.77 -9.85
CA GLY A 121 -21.48 -21.53 -8.66
C GLY A 121 -21.06 -20.89 -7.33
N ALA A 122 -20.72 -21.70 -6.33
CA ALA A 122 -20.27 -21.22 -5.03
C ALA A 122 -18.87 -20.58 -5.11
N PRO A 123 -18.58 -19.51 -4.35
CA PRO A 123 -17.27 -18.87 -4.35
C PRO A 123 -16.15 -19.86 -4.00
N ARG A 124 -14.98 -19.65 -4.60
CA ARG A 124 -13.77 -20.47 -4.41
C ARG A 124 -12.55 -19.59 -4.36
N VAL A 125 -11.57 -19.94 -3.55
CA VAL A 125 -10.27 -19.26 -3.51
C VAL A 125 -9.60 -19.38 -4.87
N ALA A 126 -9.39 -18.26 -5.54
CA ALA A 126 -8.67 -18.20 -6.80
C ALA A 126 -7.22 -17.72 -6.62
N TRP A 127 -6.97 -16.99 -5.53
CA TRP A 127 -5.65 -16.48 -5.21
C TRP A 127 -5.48 -16.30 -3.69
N ALA A 128 -4.26 -16.52 -3.21
CA ALA A 128 -3.86 -16.25 -1.83
C ALA A 128 -2.37 -15.90 -1.77
N ALA A 129 -2.00 -14.97 -0.88
CA ALA A 129 -0.61 -14.64 -0.64
C ALA A 129 -0.37 -14.21 0.82
N ALA A 130 0.67 -14.77 1.42
CA ALA A 130 1.13 -14.38 2.74
C ALA A 130 2.23 -13.31 2.62
N ARG A 131 2.21 -12.33 3.51
CA ARG A 131 3.17 -11.22 3.55
C ARG A 131 3.64 -11.02 4.98
N ALA A 132 4.95 -10.84 5.17
CA ALA A 132 5.49 -10.44 6.46
C ALA A 132 4.99 -9.04 6.85
N SER A 133 4.85 -8.81 8.16
CA SER A 133 4.63 -7.49 8.74
C SER A 133 5.96 -7.01 9.33
N GLY A 134 6.41 -5.81 8.96
CA GLY A 134 7.69 -5.25 9.41
C GLY A 134 8.89 -5.68 8.57
N THR A 135 10.09 -5.72 9.17
CA THR A 135 11.37 -5.94 8.47
C THR A 135 11.87 -7.38 8.53
N GLU A 136 11.31 -8.21 9.40
CA GLU A 136 11.72 -9.62 9.51
C GLU A 136 11.11 -10.47 8.41
N SER A 137 11.94 -11.31 7.78
CA SER A 137 11.45 -12.30 6.83
C SER A 137 10.60 -13.37 7.53
N ARG A 138 9.46 -13.72 6.93
CA ARG A 138 8.55 -14.76 7.41
C ARG A 138 8.22 -15.73 6.28
N THR A 139 8.23 -17.02 6.60
CA THR A 139 7.76 -18.06 5.69
C THR A 139 6.24 -18.12 5.70
N GLU A 140 5.64 -18.55 4.59
CA GLU A 140 4.20 -18.73 4.48
C GLU A 140 3.66 -19.69 5.55
N ALA A 141 4.32 -20.84 5.73
CA ALA A 141 3.93 -21.86 6.71
C ALA A 141 3.85 -21.29 8.13
N ARG A 142 4.81 -20.43 8.51
CA ARG A 142 4.81 -19.79 9.82
C ARG A 142 3.68 -18.77 9.96
N CYS A 143 3.38 -18.03 8.90
CA CYS A 143 2.24 -17.12 8.88
C CYS A 143 0.90 -17.87 9.02
N LEU A 144 0.72 -18.96 8.27
CA LEU A 144 -0.51 -19.75 8.33
C LEU A 144 -0.70 -20.43 9.70
N SER A 145 0.38 -20.92 10.31
CA SER A 145 0.33 -21.46 11.68
C SER A 145 -0.04 -20.39 12.71
N GLU A 146 0.49 -19.17 12.58
CA GLU A 146 0.15 -18.05 13.47
C GLU A 146 -1.33 -17.71 13.35
N LEU A 147 -1.82 -17.51 12.13
CA LEU A 147 -3.22 -17.19 11.87
C LEU A 147 -4.18 -18.30 12.32
N ALA A 148 -3.82 -19.56 12.15
CA ALA A 148 -4.63 -20.69 12.60
C ALA A 148 -4.69 -20.84 14.13
N SER A 149 -3.79 -20.19 14.88
CA SER A 149 -3.75 -20.25 16.35
C SER A 149 -4.55 -19.15 17.07
N GLY A 150 -5.03 -18.13 16.34
CA GLY A 150 -5.80 -16.99 16.88
C GLY A 150 -7.31 -17.15 16.81
#